data_AF-A0A4Q4CYQ2-F1
#
_entry.id   AF-A0A4Q4CYQ2-F1
#
_cell.length_a   1.000
_cell.length_b   1.000
_cell.length_c   1.000
_cell.angle_alpha   90.00
_cell.angle_beta   90.00
_cell.angle_gamma   90.00
#
_symmetry.space_group_name_H-M   'P 1'
#
loop_
_entity.id
_entity.type
_entity.pdbx_description
1 polymer ?
#
loop_
_entity_poly.entity_id
_entity_poly.type
_entity_poly.pdbx_seq_one_letter_code
_entity_poly.pdbx_strand_id
1 'polypeptide(L)'
;MAVGILAAYVMETATVPFLRVALVAATLGLLAQVGDLFESWIKRRFHVKDSSSLIPGHGGLLDRLDGVLSAAPAAALLGVALGPGEALWR
;
A
#
# COMPACT_ATOMS: atom_id res chain seq x y z
N MET A 1 0.98 -7.29 -5.17
CA MET A 1 -0.26 -7.85 -5.72
C MET A 1 -0.23 -9.39 -5.80
N ALA A 2 0.70 -10.01 -6.54
CA ALA A 2 0.77 -11.47 -6.68
C ALA A 2 0.90 -12.24 -5.36
N VAL A 3 1.77 -11.77 -4.45
CA VAL A 3 1.93 -12.36 -3.10
C VAL A 3 0.64 -12.25 -2.27
N GLY A 4 -0.11 -11.16 -2.41
CA GLY A 4 -1.39 -10.97 -1.71
C GLY A 4 -2.49 -11.89 -2.23
N ILE A 5 -2.55 -12.11 -3.54
CA ILE A 5 -3.47 -13.08 -4.17
C ILE A 5 -3.09 -14.51 -3.78
N LEU A 6 -1.79 -14.83 -3.77
CA LEU A 6 -1.30 -16.13 -3.31
C LEU A 6 -1.60 -16.34 -1.83
N ALA A 7 -1.39 -15.34 -0.98
CA ALA A 7 -1.77 -15.39 0.43
C ALA A 7 -3.28 -15.60 0.58
N ALA A 8 -4.12 -14.91 -0.19
CA ALA A 8 -5.57 -15.10 -0.18
C ALA A 8 -5.99 -16.52 -0.57
N TYR A 9 -5.33 -17.10 -1.57
CA TYR A 9 -5.57 -18.48 -2.02
C TYR A 9 -5.10 -19.50 -0.97
N VAL A 10 -3.94 -19.28 -0.35
CA VAL A 10 -3.40 -20.15 0.71
C VAL A 10 -4.23 -20.02 2.01
N MET A 11 -4.80 -18.85 2.28
CA MET A 11 -5.67 -18.56 3.43
C MET A 11 -7.13 -18.97 3.22
N GLU A 12 -7.44 -19.83 2.24
CA GLU A 12 -8.76 -20.50 2.08
C GLU A 12 -9.17 -21.37 3.29
N THR A 13 -8.54 -21.17 4.45
CA THR A 13 -8.75 -21.87 5.71
C THR A 13 -9.48 -21.05 6.80
N ALA A 14 -9.96 -19.83 6.53
CA ALA A 14 -10.78 -19.11 7.52
C ALA A 14 -11.75 -18.13 6.87
N THR A 15 -13.04 -18.47 6.86
CA THR A 15 -14.26 -17.59 6.89
C THR A 15 -14.42 -16.37 5.96
N VAL A 16 -13.38 -15.85 5.29
CA VAL A 16 -13.42 -14.64 4.45
C VAL A 16 -13.38 -15.03 2.96
N PRO A 17 -14.31 -14.56 2.11
CA PRO A 17 -14.33 -14.95 0.70
C PRO A 17 -13.07 -14.52 -0.05
N PHE A 18 -12.45 -15.44 -0.80
CA PHE A 18 -11.26 -15.17 -1.63
C PHE A 18 -11.41 -13.91 -2.51
N LEU A 19 -12.57 -13.76 -3.16
CA LEU A 19 -12.87 -12.60 -4.00
C LEU A 19 -12.75 -11.28 -3.23
N ARG A 20 -13.17 -11.22 -1.96
CA ARG A 20 -13.07 -10.02 -1.13
C ARG A 20 -11.61 -9.66 -0.87
N VAL A 21 -10.79 -10.64 -0.49
CA VAL A 21 -9.35 -10.43 -0.23
C VAL A 21 -8.62 -10.03 -1.50
N ALA A 22 -8.91 -10.69 -2.62
CA ALA A 22 -8.33 -10.38 -3.92
C ALA A 22 -8.65 -8.94 -4.36
N LEU A 23 -9.90 -8.48 -4.19
CA LEU A 23 -10.30 -7.12 -4.53
C LEU A 23 -9.63 -6.06 -3.65
N VAL A 24 -9.53 -6.30 -2.34
CA VAL A 24 -8.81 -5.40 -1.43
C VAL A 24 -7.32 -5.33 -1.80
N ALA A 25 -6.68 -6.48 -2.00
CA ALA A 25 -5.26 -6.55 -2.37
C ALA A 25 -4.97 -5.88 -3.72
N ALA A 26 -5.85 -6.04 -4.71
CA ALA A 26 -5.74 -5.38 -6.00
C ALA A 26 -5.89 -3.87 -5.87
N THR A 27 -6.91 -3.40 -5.12
CA THR A 27 -7.18 -1.98 -4.92
C THR A 27 -6.01 -1.28 -4.23
N LEU A 28 -5.53 -1.83 -3.11
CA LEU A 28 -4.39 -1.27 -2.38
C LEU A 28 -3.10 -1.33 -3.20
N GLY A 29 -2.88 -2.40 -3.96
CA GLY A 29 -1.74 -2.52 -4.86
C GLY A 29 -1.73 -1.45 -5.96
N LEU A 30 -2.88 -1.17 -6.57
CA LEU A 30 -3.01 -0.11 -7.57
C LEU A 30 -2.74 1.27 -6.97
N LEU A 31 -3.30 1.55 -5.79
CA LEU A 31 -3.10 2.84 -5.12
C LEU A 31 -1.64 3.06 -4.70
N ALA A 32 -0.97 2.02 -4.20
CA ALA A 32 0.46 2.08 -3.89
C ALA A 32 1.29 2.44 -5.13
N GLN A 33 0.99 1.82 -6.27
CA GLN A 33 1.70 2.11 -7.53
C GLN A 33 1.43 3.53 -8.03
N VAL A 34 0.19 4.02 -7.90
CA VAL A 34 -0.18 5.40 -8.25
C VAL A 34 0.57 6.39 -7.36
N GLY A 35 0.72 6.11 -6.07
CA GLY A 35 1.48 6.92 -5.13
C GLY A 35 2.95 7.09 -5.51
N ASP A 36 3.62 5.99 -5.84
CA ASP A 36 5.02 5.98 -6.31
C ASP A 36 5.22 6.80 -7.60
N LEU A 37 4.28 6.66 -8.54
CA LEU A 37 4.30 7.49 -9.76
C LEU A 37 4.05 8.97 -9.47
N PHE A 38 3.17 9.28 -8.51
CA PHE A 38 2.88 10.65 -8.10
C PHE A 38 4.10 11.30 -7.41
N GLU A 39 4.78 10.58 -6.50
CA GLU A 39 6.03 11.07 -5.92
C GLU A 39 7.09 11.29 -7.01
N SER A 40 7.25 10.33 -7.91
CA SER A 40 8.16 10.44 -9.05
C SER A 40 7.87 11.65 -9.93
N TRP A 41 6.59 12.00 -10.12
CA TRP A 41 6.20 13.22 -10.83
C TRP A 41 6.54 14.50 -10.06
N ILE A 42 6.30 14.54 -8.75
CA ILE A 42 6.69 15.66 -7.88
C ILE A 42 8.21 15.88 -7.92
N LYS A 43 9.00 14.82 -7.78
CA LYS A 43 10.47 14.88 -7.83
C LYS A 43 10.97 15.56 -9.11
N ARG A 44 10.38 15.20 -10.26
CA ARG A 44 10.67 15.84 -11.56
C ARG A 44 10.28 17.31 -11.60
N ARG A 45 9.18 17.71 -10.96
CA ARG A 45 8.76 19.12 -10.93
C ARG A 45 9.72 20.00 -10.14
N PHE A 46 10.31 19.47 -9.07
CA PHE A 46 11.28 20.18 -8.24
C PHE A 46 12.74 19.98 -8.69
N HIS A 47 12.98 19.28 -9.81
CA HIS A 47 14.32 18.97 -10.34
C HIS A 47 15.22 18.25 -9.33
N VAL A 48 14.62 17.49 -8.42
CA VAL A 48 15.30 16.67 -7.42
C VAL A 48 15.15 15.19 -7.78
N LYS A 49 16.18 14.40 -7.53
CA LYS A 49 16.18 12.96 -7.82
C LYS A 49 15.71 12.13 -6.64
N ASP A 50 16.16 12.50 -5.44
CA ASP A 50 15.84 11.84 -4.18
C ASP A 50 15.06 12.81 -3.30
N SER A 51 14.04 12.30 -2.61
CA SER A 51 13.18 13.10 -1.73
C SER A 51 13.86 13.49 -0.40
N SER A 52 14.94 12.81 -0.02
CA SER A 52 15.77 13.11 1.14
C SER A 52 17.14 12.40 1.04
N SER A 53 18.11 12.82 1.85
CA SER A 53 19.40 12.13 2.04
C SER A 53 19.60 11.61 3.47
N LEU A 54 18.49 11.34 4.17
CA LEU A 54 18.46 10.97 5.60
C LEU A 54 19.27 9.70 5.92
N ILE A 55 19.34 8.74 4.99
CA ILE A 55 20.17 7.53 5.14
C ILE A 55 21.32 7.61 4.14
N PRO A 56 22.59 7.73 4.60
CA PRO A 56 23.75 7.78 3.73
C PRO A 56 23.76 6.58 2.76
N GLY A 57 23.74 6.86 1.46
CA GLY A 57 23.82 5.85 0.40
C GLY A 57 22.54 5.08 0.07
N HIS A 58 21.39 5.36 0.71
CA HIS A 58 20.17 4.55 0.56
C HIS A 58 18.98 5.26 -0.12
N GLY A 59 19.13 6.54 -0.48
CA GLY A 59 18.09 7.35 -1.13
C GLY A 59 17.14 8.05 -0.16
N GLY A 60 15.99 8.51 -0.66
CA GLY A 60 14.98 9.23 0.12
C GLY A 60 14.13 8.31 1.00
N LEU A 61 13.86 8.75 2.23
CA LEU A 61 12.91 8.08 3.12
C LEU A 61 11.49 8.04 2.52
N LEU A 62 11.09 9.11 1.82
CA LEU A 62 9.77 9.19 1.19
C LEU A 62 9.63 8.20 0.02
N ASP A 63 10.72 7.93 -0.72
CA ASP A 63 10.76 6.91 -1.79
C ASP A 63 10.50 5.47 -1.28
N ARG A 64 10.53 5.26 0.05
CA ARG A 64 10.23 3.98 0.69
C ARG A 64 8.83 3.93 1.28
N LEU A 65 8.25 5.10 1.54
CA LEU A 65 6.98 5.25 2.24
C LEU A 65 5.85 5.65 1.30
N ASP A 66 6.12 6.17 0.10
CA ASP A 66 5.16 6.59 -0.91
C ASP A 66 4.04 5.59 -1.21
N GLY A 67 4.36 4.32 -1.41
CA GLY A 67 3.39 3.26 -1.64
C GLY A 67 2.51 3.00 -0.41
N VAL A 68 3.09 3.10 0.80
CA VAL A 68 2.35 2.93 2.06
C VAL A 68 1.49 4.16 2.35
N LEU A 69 2.03 5.36 2.16
CA LEU A 69 1.35 6.64 2.40
C LEU A 69 0.17 6.84 1.45
N SER A 70 0.28 6.38 0.21
CA SER A 70 -0.81 6.41 -0.76
C SER A 70 -1.88 5.34 -0.50
N ALA A 71 -1.47 4.13 -0.09
CA ALA A 71 -2.42 3.05 0.19
C ALA A 71 -3.09 3.16 1.56
N ALA A 72 -2.46 3.80 2.56
CA ALA A 72 -2.92 3.83 3.95
C ALA A 72 -4.30 4.49 4.15
N PRO A 73 -4.60 5.67 3.57
CA PRO A 73 -5.94 6.26 3.68
C PRO A 73 -7.03 5.36 3.09
N ALA A 74 -6.75 4.72 1.95
CA ALA A 74 -7.68 3.80 1.33
C ALA A 74 -7.85 2.50 2.14
N ALA A 75 -6.78 1.98 2.73
CA ALA A 75 -6.84 0.85 3.64
C ALA A 75 -7.69 1.17 4.88
N ALA A 76 -7.55 2.37 5.46
CA ALA A 76 -8.36 2.82 6.58
C ALA A 76 -9.85 2.95 6.19
N LEU A 77 -10.15 3.56 5.04
CA LEU A 77 -11.53 3.68 4.54
C LEU A 77 -12.16 2.31 4.25
N LEU A 78 -11.41 1.39 3.65
CA LEU A 78 -11.86 0.01 3.40
C LEU A 78 -12.10 -0.74 4.72
N GLY A 79 -11.23 -0.55 5.72
CA GLY A 79 -11.41 -1.12 7.05
C GLY A 79 -12.67 -0.61 7.75
N VAL A 80 -12.96 0.68 7.65
CA VAL A 80 -14.22 1.26 8.17
C VAL A 80 -15.43 0.72 7.40
N ALA A 81 -15.36 0.66 6.07
CA ALA A 81 -16.47 0.26 5.21
C ALA A 81 -16.82 -1.24 5.28
N LEU A 82 -15.83 -2.11 5.47
CA LEU A 82 -16.02 -3.56 5.58
C LEU A 82 -16.48 -4.00 6.98
N GLY A 83 -16.62 -3.04 7.91
CA GLY A 83 -16.97 -3.26 9.31
C GLY A 83 -15.74 -3.55 10.17
N PRO A 84 -15.81 -3.28 11.48
CA PRO A 84 -14.70 -3.53 12.39
C PRO A 84 -14.42 -5.04 12.46
N GLY A 85 -13.44 -5.51 11.69
CA GLY A 85 -12.72 -6.75 11.99
C GLY A 85 -11.80 -6.47 13.18
N GLU A 86 -11.84 -7.34 14.19
CA GLU A 86 -11.11 -7.26 15.46
C GLU A 86 -9.89 -6.34 15.45
N ALA A 87 -9.87 -5.43 16.44
CA ALA A 87 -8.85 -4.40 16.56
C ALA A 87 -7.44 -4.97 16.39
N LEU A 88 -6.74 -4.50 15.35
CA LEU A 88 -5.36 -4.88 15.02
C LEU A 88 -4.34 -4.61 16.16
N TRP A 89 -4.80 -3.98 17.25
CA TRP A 89 -4.02 -3.48 18.38
C TRP A 89 -4.59 -3.87 19.75
N ARG A 90 -5.39 -4.94 19.84
CA ARG A 90 -5.65 -5.61 21.13
C ARG A 90 -4.60 -6.67 21.41
#